data_AF-A0A832TNN5-F1
#
_entry.id   AF-A0A832TNN5-F1
#
_cell.length_a   1.000
_cell.length_b   1.000
_cell.length_c   1.000
_cell.angle_alpha   90.00
_cell.angle_beta   90.00
_cell.angle_gamma   90.00
#
_symmetry.space_group_name_H-M   'P 1'
#
loop_
_entity.id
_entity.type
_entity.pdbx_description
1 polymer ?
#
loop_
_entity_poly.entity_id
_entity_poly.type
_entity_poly.pdbx_seq_one_letter_code
_entity_poly.pdbx_strand_id
1 'polypeptide(L)'
;MQETQGLRVEPGTKAILDAFVVPICLERARMDGIPVADYSISQSCIPAPAVIYGLNYFACTSHFEVLGQDDSARELVRHVTNNGKYPFCSQCLDAGARIERAVSIFGNVSCTDPAFAEMAAGVWESFRIPLVEIVCIRGPGGFKLSSICPVRYSRLTPGEKELLSLYLSGQVFL
;
A
#
# COMPACT_ATOMS: atom_id res chain seq x y z
N MET A 1 -10.67 22.69 12.22
CA MET A 1 -11.06 22.07 10.94
C MET A 1 -10.56 23.01 9.83
N GLN A 2 -9.29 22.88 9.44
CA GLN A 2 -8.61 23.88 8.59
C GLN A 2 -8.97 23.70 7.09
N GLU A 3 -9.08 22.46 6.62
CA GLU A 3 -9.43 22.15 5.22
C GLU A 3 -10.84 22.63 4.85
N THR A 4 -11.82 22.51 5.76
CA THR A 4 -13.20 23.02 5.55
C THR A 4 -13.28 24.54 5.50
N GLN A 5 -12.22 25.24 5.88
CA GLN A 5 -12.07 26.69 5.77
C GLN A 5 -11.34 27.10 4.49
N GLY A 6 -11.05 26.16 3.59
CA GLY A 6 -10.31 26.39 2.34
C GLY A 6 -8.80 26.48 2.50
N LEU A 7 -8.26 26.22 3.70
CA LEU A 7 -6.82 26.19 3.92
C LEU A 7 -6.24 24.90 3.35
N ARG A 8 -5.12 25.01 2.63
CA ARG A 8 -4.36 23.85 2.16
C ARG A 8 -3.72 23.14 3.35
N VAL A 9 -4.02 21.85 3.48
CA VAL A 9 -3.42 20.96 4.49
C VAL A 9 -2.77 19.78 3.78
N GLU A 10 -1.64 19.31 4.30
CA GLU A 10 -0.95 18.13 3.79
C GLU A 10 -0.72 17.12 4.92
N PRO A 11 -1.13 15.85 4.75
CA PRO A 11 -1.96 15.34 3.65
C PRO A 11 -3.40 15.89 3.71
N GLY A 12 -4.01 16.12 2.55
CA GLY A 12 -5.44 16.46 2.45
C GLY A 12 -6.35 15.26 2.70
N THR A 13 -7.62 15.50 3.04
CA THR A 13 -8.59 14.43 3.31
C THR A 13 -8.73 13.48 2.11
N LYS A 14 -8.76 14.03 0.89
CA LYS A 14 -8.80 13.24 -0.34
C LYS A 14 -7.61 12.29 -0.46
N ALA A 15 -6.40 12.75 -0.13
CA ALA A 15 -5.21 11.91 -0.23
C ALA A 15 -5.24 10.74 0.75
N ILE A 16 -5.72 10.97 1.98
CA ILE A 16 -5.90 9.91 2.97
C ILE A 16 -6.94 8.88 2.51
N LEU A 17 -8.08 9.33 1.99
CA LEU A 17 -9.14 8.44 1.51
C LEU A 17 -8.69 7.62 0.29
N ASP A 18 -8.00 8.26 -0.66
CA ASP A 18 -7.51 7.59 -1.87
C ASP A 18 -6.43 6.55 -1.53
N ALA A 19 -5.54 6.83 -0.57
CA ALA A 19 -4.41 5.96 -0.24
C ALA A 19 -4.80 4.62 0.41
N PHE A 20 -5.85 4.60 1.23
CA PHE A 20 -6.19 3.44 2.06
C PHE A 20 -7.37 2.61 1.54
N VAL A 21 -7.74 2.80 0.27
CA VAL A 21 -8.61 1.89 -0.48
C VAL A 21 -7.80 1.36 -1.66
N VAL A 22 -7.35 0.11 -1.59
CA VAL A 22 -6.36 -0.48 -2.53
C VAL A 22 -6.63 -0.15 -4.01
N PRO A 23 -7.81 -0.43 -4.60
CA PRO A 23 -8.04 -0.12 -6.01
C PRO A 23 -7.93 1.39 -6.30
N ILE A 24 -8.42 2.26 -5.41
CA ILE A 24 -8.35 3.72 -5.59
C ILE A 24 -6.89 4.20 -5.49
N CYS A 25 -6.14 3.65 -4.54
CA CYS A 25 -4.72 3.91 -4.36
C CYS A 25 -3.95 3.56 -5.63
N LEU A 26 -4.22 2.40 -6.23
CA LEU A 26 -3.54 1.95 -7.45
C LEU A 26 -3.92 2.78 -8.67
N GLU A 27 -5.19 3.17 -8.83
CA GLU A 27 -5.60 4.05 -9.92
C GLU A 27 -4.91 5.41 -9.84
N ARG A 28 -4.89 6.02 -8.66
CA ARG A 28 -4.19 7.31 -8.45
C ARG A 28 -2.70 7.18 -8.74
N ALA A 29 -2.05 6.19 -8.14
CA ALA A 29 -0.63 5.94 -8.35
C ALA A 29 -0.29 5.72 -9.85
N ARG A 30 -1.14 4.98 -10.58
CA ARG A 30 -0.98 4.77 -12.02
C ARG A 30 -1.12 6.06 -12.81
N MET A 31 -2.09 6.92 -12.47
CA MET A 31 -2.26 8.23 -13.12
C MET A 31 -1.03 9.13 -12.92
N ASP A 32 -0.34 8.98 -11.80
CA ASP A 32 0.90 9.69 -11.47
C ASP A 32 2.17 8.97 -11.98
N GLY A 33 2.02 7.92 -12.80
CA GLY A 33 3.13 7.22 -13.46
C GLY A 33 3.85 6.17 -12.61
N ILE A 34 3.35 5.86 -11.41
CA ILE A 34 3.94 4.83 -10.56
C ILE A 34 3.54 3.45 -11.10
N PRO A 35 4.48 2.51 -11.30
CA PRO A 35 4.16 1.13 -11.67
C PRO A 35 3.31 0.46 -10.58
N VAL A 36 2.15 -0.07 -10.96
CA VAL A 36 1.21 -0.71 -10.04
C VAL A 36 0.94 -2.17 -10.39
N ALA A 37 0.51 -2.94 -9.41
CA ALA A 37 0.04 -4.29 -9.59
C ALA A 37 -1.24 -4.30 -10.43
N ASP A 38 -1.32 -5.22 -11.38
CA ASP A 38 -2.57 -5.49 -12.08
C ASP A 38 -3.57 -6.06 -11.07
N TYR A 39 -4.78 -5.54 -11.09
CA TYR A 39 -5.77 -5.90 -10.08
C TYR A 39 -7.16 -6.14 -10.68
N SER A 40 -7.95 -6.94 -9.98
CA SER A 40 -9.36 -7.14 -10.28
C SER A 40 -10.19 -7.07 -9.00
N ILE A 41 -11.48 -6.73 -9.12
CA ILE A 41 -12.41 -6.74 -8.00
C ILE A 41 -13.36 -7.92 -8.21
N SER A 42 -13.47 -8.77 -7.20
CA SER A 42 -14.32 -9.97 -7.26
C SER A 42 -15.02 -10.21 -5.92
N GLN A 43 -16.03 -11.08 -5.96
CA GLN A 43 -16.72 -11.66 -4.80
C GLN A 43 -16.65 -13.19 -4.81
N SER A 44 -15.99 -13.77 -5.83
CA SER A 44 -15.98 -15.21 -6.11
C SER A 44 -14.55 -15.69 -6.40
N CYS A 45 -14.42 -16.96 -6.82
CA CYS A 45 -13.12 -17.56 -7.08
C CYS A 45 -12.32 -16.76 -8.12
N ILE A 46 -11.01 -16.65 -7.88
CA ILE A 46 -10.03 -16.00 -8.74
C ILE A 46 -8.90 -16.99 -9.07
N PRO A 47 -8.11 -16.73 -10.11
CA PRO A 47 -6.86 -17.46 -10.33
C PRO A 47 -5.89 -17.29 -9.15
N ALA A 48 -5.18 -18.36 -8.81
CA ALA A 48 -4.13 -18.38 -7.79
C ALA A 48 -2.77 -18.75 -8.41
N PRO A 49 -1.63 -18.26 -7.89
CA PRO A 49 -1.50 -17.49 -6.65
C PRO A 49 -1.84 -16.00 -6.80
N ALA A 50 -2.35 -15.39 -5.72
CA ALA A 50 -2.74 -13.98 -5.73
C ALA A 50 -2.68 -13.35 -4.33
N VAL A 51 -2.38 -12.05 -4.25
CA VAL A 51 -2.61 -11.25 -3.04
C VAL A 51 -4.06 -10.79 -3.04
N ILE A 52 -4.75 -10.91 -1.91
CA ILE A 52 -6.13 -10.43 -1.77
C ILE A 52 -6.30 -9.45 -0.61
N TYR A 53 -7.07 -8.40 -0.88
CA TYR A 53 -7.43 -7.35 0.07
C TYR A 53 -8.94 -7.25 0.19
N GLY A 54 -9.48 -7.40 1.39
CA GLY A 54 -10.90 -7.16 1.61
C GLY A 54 -11.27 -5.71 1.28
N LEU A 55 -12.39 -5.52 0.59
CA LEU A 55 -12.96 -4.19 0.31
C LEU A 55 -14.22 -4.01 1.17
N ASN A 56 -14.02 -4.06 2.49
CA ASN A 56 -15.07 -3.83 3.47
C ASN A 56 -14.66 -2.71 4.43
N TYR A 57 -15.62 -2.12 5.14
CA TYR A 57 -15.36 -0.98 6.03
C TYR A 57 -14.54 -1.32 7.29
N PHE A 58 -14.33 -2.60 7.58
CA PHE A 58 -13.41 -3.07 8.62
C PHE A 58 -12.04 -3.46 8.07
N ALA A 59 -11.88 -3.50 6.75
CA ALA A 59 -10.65 -3.92 6.11
C ALA A 59 -9.58 -2.85 6.33
N CYS A 60 -8.39 -3.31 6.70
CA CYS A 60 -7.23 -2.47 6.90
C CYS A 60 -6.21 -2.87 5.83
N THR A 61 -5.72 -1.91 5.05
CA THR A 61 -4.76 -2.19 3.97
C THR A 61 -3.47 -2.84 4.48
N SER A 62 -3.13 -2.67 5.77
CA SER A 62 -2.02 -3.37 6.42
C SER A 62 -2.18 -4.89 6.47
N HIS A 63 -3.40 -5.42 6.35
CA HIS A 63 -3.70 -6.85 6.35
C HIS A 63 -4.17 -7.29 4.96
N PHE A 64 -3.44 -8.24 4.40
CA PHE A 64 -3.80 -8.94 3.17
C PHE A 64 -3.51 -10.42 3.37
N GLU A 65 -4.13 -11.23 2.52
CA GLU A 65 -3.92 -12.67 2.50
C GLU A 65 -3.27 -13.07 1.17
N VAL A 66 -2.48 -14.14 1.18
CA VAL A 66 -1.89 -14.71 -0.04
C VAL A 66 -2.62 -16.02 -0.35
N LEU A 67 -3.33 -16.02 -1.47
CA LEU A 67 -4.04 -17.19 -1.97
C LEU A 67 -3.05 -18.15 -2.64
N GLY A 68 -2.93 -19.36 -2.09
CA GLY A 68 -2.21 -20.47 -2.72
C GLY A 68 -3.07 -21.24 -3.75
N GLN A 69 -2.47 -22.23 -4.41
CA GLN A 69 -3.18 -23.11 -5.35
C GLN A 69 -3.88 -24.31 -4.66
N ASP A 70 -3.92 -24.34 -3.33
CA ASP A 70 -4.50 -25.43 -2.56
C ASP A 70 -5.99 -25.21 -2.23
N ASP A 71 -6.62 -26.24 -1.65
CA ASP A 71 -8.05 -26.25 -1.33
C ASP A 71 -8.46 -25.22 -0.25
N SER A 72 -7.50 -24.66 0.51
CA SER A 72 -7.79 -23.63 1.53
C SER A 72 -8.17 -22.29 0.90
N ALA A 73 -7.90 -22.11 -0.39
CA ALA A 73 -8.21 -20.90 -1.13
C ALA A 73 -9.70 -20.48 -1.03
N ARG A 74 -10.62 -21.46 -1.07
CA ARG A 74 -12.05 -21.18 -0.95
C ARG A 74 -12.45 -20.65 0.42
N GLU A 75 -11.87 -21.21 1.48
CA GLU A 75 -12.16 -20.78 2.86
C GLU A 75 -11.63 -19.37 3.12
N LEU A 76 -10.44 -19.08 2.59
CA LEU A 76 -9.81 -17.78 2.71
C LEU A 76 -10.60 -16.69 1.95
N VAL A 77 -11.05 -16.96 0.72
CA VAL A 77 -11.96 -16.05 -0.01
C VAL A 77 -13.27 -15.85 0.76
N ARG A 78 -13.86 -16.92 1.31
CA ARG A 78 -15.07 -16.82 2.14
C ARG A 78 -14.84 -15.96 3.38
N HIS A 79 -13.69 -16.06 4.02
CA HIS A 79 -13.33 -15.23 5.18
C HIS A 79 -13.21 -13.75 4.79
N VAL A 80 -12.40 -13.44 3.77
CA VAL A 80 -12.13 -12.05 3.33
C VAL A 80 -13.41 -11.35 2.83
N THR A 81 -14.29 -12.09 2.16
CA THR A 81 -15.58 -11.58 1.68
C THR A 81 -16.65 -11.49 2.76
N ASN A 82 -16.39 -11.96 3.99
CA ASN A 82 -17.41 -12.18 5.03
C ASN A 82 -18.61 -12.98 4.49
N ASN A 83 -18.34 -14.20 4.03
CA ASN A 83 -19.29 -15.10 3.39
C ASN A 83 -19.98 -14.48 2.15
N GLY A 84 -19.24 -13.78 1.31
CA GLY A 84 -19.75 -13.16 0.08
C GLY A 84 -20.46 -11.82 0.27
N LYS A 85 -20.49 -11.27 1.48
CA LYS A 85 -21.14 -9.97 1.76
C LYS A 85 -20.39 -8.78 1.16
N TYR A 86 -19.07 -8.86 1.06
CA TYR A 86 -18.22 -7.77 0.56
C TYR A 86 -17.29 -8.26 -0.55
N PRO A 87 -16.94 -7.38 -1.51
CA PRO A 87 -15.93 -7.69 -2.50
C PRO A 87 -14.52 -7.67 -1.90
N PHE A 88 -13.58 -8.18 -2.68
CA PHE A 88 -12.14 -8.05 -2.43
C PHE A 88 -11.43 -7.62 -3.71
N CYS A 89 -10.29 -6.97 -3.54
CA CYS A 89 -9.33 -6.67 -4.59
C CYS A 89 -8.32 -7.81 -4.65
N SER A 90 -8.05 -8.35 -5.83
CA SER A 90 -7.03 -9.37 -6.05
C SER A 90 -5.94 -8.89 -6.98
N GLN A 91 -4.72 -9.36 -6.75
CA GLN A 91 -3.56 -9.09 -7.57
C GLN A 91 -2.85 -10.41 -7.84
N CYS A 92 -2.85 -10.86 -9.09
CA CYS A 92 -2.24 -12.14 -9.45
C CYS A 92 -0.71 -12.07 -9.27
N LEU A 93 -0.13 -13.16 -8.79
CA LEU A 93 1.30 -13.29 -8.58
C LEU A 93 1.91 -14.13 -9.70
N ASP A 94 2.88 -13.56 -10.41
CA ASP A 94 3.67 -14.31 -11.38
C ASP A 94 4.55 -15.35 -10.67
N ALA A 95 4.98 -16.37 -11.42
CA ALA A 95 5.89 -17.38 -10.90
C ALA A 95 7.20 -16.72 -10.38
N GLY A 96 7.53 -16.97 -9.12
CA GLY A 96 8.70 -16.39 -8.46
C GLY A 96 8.55 -14.94 -7.98
N ALA A 97 7.36 -14.34 -8.14
CA ALA A 97 7.07 -13.03 -7.58
C ALA A 97 7.17 -13.05 -6.04
N ARG A 98 7.64 -11.96 -5.46
CA ARG A 98 7.79 -11.79 -4.00
C ARG A 98 7.06 -10.54 -3.56
N ILE A 99 6.50 -10.60 -2.36
CA ILE A 99 5.89 -9.43 -1.73
C ILE A 99 6.95 -8.79 -0.84
N GLU A 100 7.25 -7.53 -1.08
CA GLU A 100 8.20 -6.75 -0.29
C GLU A 100 7.50 -5.56 0.38
N ARG A 101 8.00 -5.16 1.55
CA ARG A 101 7.43 -4.10 2.37
C ARG A 101 8.54 -3.22 2.90
N ALA A 102 8.33 -1.91 2.91
CA ALA A 102 9.21 -0.97 3.59
C ALA A 102 8.41 0.21 4.15
N VAL A 103 8.85 0.73 5.30
CA VAL A 103 8.32 1.98 5.83
C VAL A 103 8.95 3.13 5.06
N SER A 104 8.11 3.97 4.47
CA SER A 104 8.47 5.23 3.84
C SER A 104 8.19 6.39 4.80
N ILE A 105 9.23 7.18 5.07
CA ILE A 105 9.19 8.39 5.89
C ILE A 105 9.50 9.57 4.96
N PHE A 106 8.48 10.39 4.67
CA PHE A 106 8.55 11.51 3.71
C PHE A 106 9.17 11.07 2.37
N GLY A 107 8.76 9.91 1.86
CA GLY A 107 9.26 9.36 0.60
C GLY A 107 10.60 8.61 0.69
N ASN A 108 11.21 8.55 1.86
CA ASN A 108 12.50 7.90 2.07
C ASN A 108 12.34 6.55 2.74
N VAL A 109 13.11 5.57 2.26
CA VAL A 109 13.12 4.19 2.75
C VAL A 109 14.56 3.80 3.11
N SER A 110 14.72 2.94 4.11
CA SER A 110 16.04 2.47 4.53
C SER A 110 16.63 1.39 3.61
N CYS A 111 15.86 0.89 2.63
CA CYS A 111 16.35 -0.13 1.71
C CYS A 111 17.33 0.46 0.68
N THR A 112 18.25 -0.36 0.20
CA THR A 112 19.30 0.05 -0.75
C THR A 112 18.90 -0.12 -2.21
N ASP A 113 17.70 -0.61 -2.50
CA ASP A 113 17.23 -0.85 -3.87
C ASP A 113 16.74 0.48 -4.48
N PRO A 114 17.44 1.04 -5.49
CA PRO A 114 17.10 2.36 -6.03
C PRO A 114 15.70 2.44 -6.63
N ALA A 115 15.22 1.34 -7.21
CA ALA A 115 13.88 1.29 -7.82
C ALA A 115 12.77 1.35 -6.76
N PHE A 116 13.00 0.75 -5.59
CA PHE A 116 12.08 0.88 -4.47
C PHE A 116 12.12 2.32 -3.92
N ALA A 117 13.30 2.90 -3.77
CA ALA A 117 13.45 4.28 -3.30
C ALA A 117 12.74 5.28 -4.23
N GLU A 118 12.84 5.09 -5.55
CA GLU A 118 12.10 5.89 -6.53
C GLU A 118 10.58 5.73 -6.39
N MET A 119 10.09 4.50 -6.20
CA MET A 119 8.67 4.25 -5.92
C MET A 119 8.22 4.95 -4.63
N ALA A 120 9.04 4.92 -3.57
CA ALA A 120 8.73 5.56 -2.31
C ALA A 120 8.64 7.10 -2.44
N ALA A 121 9.56 7.69 -3.18
CA ALA A 121 9.53 9.12 -3.50
C ALA A 121 8.28 9.48 -4.32
N GLY A 122 7.95 8.68 -5.34
CA GLY A 122 6.73 8.87 -6.15
C GLY A 122 5.45 8.78 -5.33
N VAL A 123 5.37 7.81 -4.39
CA VAL A 123 4.25 7.69 -3.45
C VAL A 123 4.14 8.93 -2.56
N TRP A 124 5.25 9.45 -2.07
CA TRP A 124 5.23 10.68 -1.28
C TRP A 124 4.74 11.88 -2.10
N GLU A 125 5.22 12.06 -3.33
CA GLU A 125 4.78 13.18 -4.17
C GLU A 125 3.30 13.05 -4.56
N SER A 126 2.82 11.84 -4.85
CA SER A 126 1.43 11.59 -5.21
C SER A 126 0.49 11.83 -4.03
N PHE A 127 0.79 11.31 -2.84
CA PHE A 127 -0.16 11.29 -1.72
C PHE A 127 0.14 12.33 -0.62
N ARG A 128 1.38 12.79 -0.51
CA ARG A 128 1.86 13.70 0.55
C ARG A 128 1.56 13.19 1.97
N ILE A 129 1.55 11.85 2.15
CA ILE A 129 1.36 11.20 3.46
C ILE A 129 2.75 10.91 4.05
N PRO A 130 3.12 11.54 5.18
CA PRO A 130 4.50 11.50 5.69
C PRO A 130 5.01 10.14 6.13
N LEU A 131 4.11 9.26 6.53
CA LEU A 131 4.48 7.99 7.14
C LEU A 131 3.53 6.90 6.68
N VAL A 132 4.04 6.02 5.83
CA VAL A 132 3.30 4.88 5.29
C VAL A 132 4.19 3.66 5.16
N GLU A 133 3.59 2.47 5.15
CA GLU A 133 4.26 1.25 4.71
C GLU A 133 3.83 1.01 3.28
N ILE A 134 4.81 0.88 2.39
CA ILE A 134 4.59 0.54 1.00
C ILE A 134 4.69 -0.96 0.88
N VAL A 135 3.66 -1.58 0.34
CA VAL A 135 3.66 -2.99 -0.06
C VAL A 135 3.78 -3.04 -1.57
N CYS A 136 4.69 -3.86 -2.08
CA CYS A 136 4.89 -4.03 -3.51
C CYS A 136 5.08 -5.50 -3.87
N ILE A 137 4.84 -5.81 -5.14
CA ILE A 137 5.13 -7.11 -5.74
C ILE A 137 6.38 -6.93 -6.59
N ARG A 138 7.45 -7.64 -6.23
CA ARG A 138 8.69 -7.74 -7.01
C ARG A 138 8.60 -8.93 -7.94
N GLY A 139 8.62 -8.66 -9.24
CA GLY A 139 8.66 -9.68 -10.29
C GLY A 139 9.80 -9.43 -11.28
N PRO A 140 9.85 -10.18 -12.40
CA PRO A 140 10.86 -10.00 -13.44
C PRO A 140 10.87 -8.58 -14.05
N GLY A 141 9.71 -7.90 -14.08
CA GLY A 141 9.56 -6.53 -14.58
C GLY A 141 9.87 -5.43 -13.55
N GLY A 142 10.42 -5.77 -12.39
CA GLY A 142 10.70 -4.82 -11.30
C GLY A 142 9.60 -4.77 -10.24
N PHE A 143 9.53 -3.63 -9.54
CA PHE A 143 8.55 -3.40 -8.48
C PHE A 143 7.24 -2.87 -9.04
N LYS A 144 6.13 -3.45 -8.59
CA LYS A 144 4.78 -2.96 -8.81
C LYS A 144 4.14 -2.63 -7.46
N LEU A 145 3.67 -1.40 -7.27
CA LEU A 145 2.96 -0.98 -6.06
C LEU A 145 1.72 -1.86 -5.87
N SER A 146 1.54 -2.42 -4.68
CA SER A 146 0.46 -3.34 -4.35
C SER A 146 -0.55 -2.68 -3.41
N SER A 147 -0.08 -1.98 -2.37
CA SER A 147 -0.93 -1.16 -1.50
C SER A 147 -0.10 -0.17 -0.67
N ILE A 148 -0.75 0.86 -0.14
CA ILE A 148 -0.21 1.75 0.90
C ILE A 148 -0.95 1.49 2.21
N CYS A 149 -0.19 1.44 3.30
CA CYS A 149 -0.69 1.07 4.61
C CYS A 149 -0.35 2.14 5.66
N PRO A 150 -1.25 2.43 6.62
CA PRO A 150 -0.89 3.29 7.73
C PRO A 150 0.12 2.59 8.64
N VAL A 151 1.09 3.35 9.15
CA VAL A 151 2.10 2.82 10.08
C VAL A 151 1.89 3.41 11.45
N ARG A 152 1.95 2.55 12.47
CA ARG A 152 1.94 2.98 13.87
C ARG A 152 3.37 3.28 14.30
N TYR A 153 3.58 4.41 14.98
CA TYR A 153 4.88 4.79 15.54
C TYR A 153 5.54 3.68 16.37
N SER A 154 4.75 2.89 17.09
CA SER A 154 5.23 1.76 17.89
C SER A 154 5.88 0.64 17.08
N ARG A 155 5.60 0.55 15.77
CA ARG A 155 6.17 -0.44 14.85
C ARG A 155 7.45 0.04 14.17
N LEU A 156 7.82 1.31 14.34
CA LEU A 156 9.07 1.83 13.79
C LEU A 156 10.27 1.26 14.54
N THR A 157 11.27 0.84 13.77
CA THR A 157 12.61 0.53 14.26
C THR A 157 13.27 1.77 14.87
N PRO A 158 14.33 1.61 15.70
CA PRO A 158 15.06 2.76 16.24
C PRO A 158 15.57 3.74 15.16
N GLY A 159 16.13 3.23 14.06
CA GLY A 159 16.63 4.05 12.96
C GLY A 159 15.51 4.81 12.21
N GLU A 160 14.35 4.19 12.03
CA GLU A 160 13.18 4.88 11.44
C GLU A 160 12.63 5.96 12.37
N LYS A 161 12.64 5.75 13.69
CA LYS A 161 12.24 6.79 14.66
C LYS A 161 13.19 7.97 14.64
N GLU A 162 14.49 7.70 14.54
CA GLU A 162 15.52 8.74 14.41
C GLU A 162 15.31 9.53 13.12
N LEU A 163 15.15 8.86 11.97
CA LEU A 163 14.87 9.51 10.69
C LEU A 163 13.61 10.37 10.75
N LEU A 164 12.51 9.85 11.29
CA LEU A 164 11.28 10.61 11.48
C LEU A 164 11.51 11.83 12.38
N SER A 165 12.28 11.69 13.45
CA SER A 165 12.60 12.80 14.35
C SER A 165 13.46 13.88 13.68
N LEU A 166 14.38 13.51 12.79
CA LEU A 166 15.18 14.46 12.01
C LEU A 166 14.29 15.30 11.07
N TYR A 167 13.30 14.66 10.43
CA TYR A 167 12.32 15.39 9.62
C TYR A 167 11.46 16.35 10.45
N LEU A 168 10.94 15.89 11.59
CA LEU A 168 10.08 16.71 12.46
C LEU A 168 10.83 17.89 13.11
N SER A 169 12.14 17.77 13.31
CA SER A 169 12.99 18.84 13.84
C SER A 169 13.54 19.78 12.76
N GLY A 170 13.26 19.53 11.47
CA GLY A 170 13.78 20.33 10.36
C GLY A 170 15.28 20.17 10.11
N GLN A 171 15.88 19.08 10.61
CA GLN A 171 17.31 18.79 10.48
C GLN A 171 17.65 18.01 9.20
N VAL A 172 16.64 17.56 8.45
CA VAL A 172 16.81 17.09 7.07
C VAL A 172 16.63 18.29 6.14
N PHE A 173 17.73 18.74 5.54
CA PHE A 173 17.68 19.75 4.48
C PHE A 173 17.19 19.05 3.20
N LEU A 174 16.01 19.47 2.72
CA LEU A 174 15.45 19.09 1.41
C LEU A 174 16.37 19.51 0.26
#